data_AF-A0A2D0N523-F1
#
_entry.id   AF-A0A2D0N523-F1
#
_cell.length_a   1.000
_cell.length_b   1.000
_cell.length_c   1.000
_cell.angle_alpha   90.00
_cell.angle_beta   90.00
_cell.angle_gamma   90.00
#
_symmetry.space_group_name_H-M   'P 1'
#
loop_
_entity.id
_entity.type
_entity.pdbx_description
1 polymer ?
#
loop_
_entity_poly.entity_id
_entity_poly.type
_entity_poly.pdbx_seq_one_letter_code
_entity_poly.pdbx_strand_id
1 'polypeptide(L)'
;MKPRYYLSLLLLIGLLTACQQKMAQTVSTDAHAELSAPVRMIRKIELLELRSVNLSEDMSVFSTHDDEIILIAYLLQKDADSLKILDVHLFKDLTFDSSKTSYELPYTLAPDTARLADCMAAFMLAELDNEGTEYSIRDTFSRRITRYVDGRPPSRLAVDSLFGTDDFLDLEFLRYDEPYREGEQEVLFKGMQLFDRFEYRLTYRLY
;
A
#
# COMPACT_ATOMS: atom_id res chain seq x y z
N MET A 1 -10.52 -43.16 -69.56
CA MET A 1 -10.80 -42.22 -68.45
C MET A 1 -9.74 -42.45 -67.38
N LYS A 2 -8.93 -41.42 -67.07
CA LYS A 2 -7.71 -41.53 -66.27
C LYS A 2 -7.99 -41.24 -64.78
N PRO A 3 -7.61 -42.12 -63.85
CA PRO A 3 -7.37 -41.77 -62.45
C PRO A 3 -5.86 -41.59 -62.23
N ARG A 4 -5.38 -40.52 -61.58
CA ARG A 4 -4.02 -40.39 -60.99
C ARG A 4 -3.74 -38.98 -60.44
N TYR A 5 -4.44 -38.51 -59.41
CA TYR A 5 -4.05 -37.25 -58.71
C TYR A 5 -4.39 -37.20 -57.21
N TYR A 6 -4.53 -38.33 -56.50
CA TYR A 6 -4.84 -38.31 -55.05
C TYR A 6 -3.71 -38.79 -54.13
N LEU A 7 -2.60 -39.30 -54.67
CA LEU A 7 -1.49 -39.82 -53.83
C LEU A 7 -0.47 -38.76 -53.42
N SER A 8 -0.42 -37.61 -54.10
CA SER A 8 0.60 -36.57 -53.91
C SER A 8 0.26 -35.53 -52.84
N LEU A 9 -1.01 -35.37 -52.45
CA LEU A 9 -1.44 -34.36 -51.48
C LEU A 9 -1.28 -34.83 -50.03
N LEU A 10 -1.46 -36.13 -49.77
CA LEU A 10 -1.33 -36.72 -48.42
C LEU A 10 0.13 -36.80 -47.93
N LEU A 11 1.09 -36.92 -48.85
CA LEU A 11 2.52 -36.94 -48.52
C LEU A 11 3.06 -35.55 -48.13
N LEU A 12 2.45 -34.47 -48.63
CA LEU A 12 2.84 -33.09 -48.30
C LEU A 12 2.37 -32.67 -46.89
N ILE A 13 1.20 -33.16 -46.45
CA ILE A 13 0.65 -32.86 -45.12
C ILE A 13 1.44 -33.56 -44.01
N GLY A 14 1.91 -34.79 -44.24
CA GLY A 14 2.70 -35.54 -43.24
C GLY A 14 4.11 -34.97 -42.99
N LEU A 15 4.73 -34.32 -43.97
CA LEU A 15 6.05 -33.71 -43.85
C LEU A 15 6.03 -32.36 -43.12
N LEU A 16 4.90 -31.64 -43.15
CA LEU A 16 4.72 -30.38 -42.42
C LEU A 16 4.50 -30.60 -40.91
N THR A 17 3.84 -31.69 -40.50
CA THR A 17 3.61 -32.00 -39.09
C THR A 17 4.88 -32.48 -38.37
N ALA A 18 5.77 -33.21 -39.06
CA ALA A 18 7.02 -33.68 -38.47
C ALA A 18 8.06 -32.57 -38.26
N CYS A 19 7.96 -31.45 -38.99
CA CYS A 19 8.85 -30.31 -38.83
C CYS A 19 8.46 -29.43 -37.62
N GLN A 20 7.18 -29.40 -37.24
CA GLN A 20 6.74 -28.62 -36.08
C GLN A 20 6.95 -29.33 -34.73
N GLN A 21 7.05 -30.66 -34.69
CA GLN A 21 7.35 -31.37 -33.45
C GLN A 21 8.83 -31.33 -33.04
N LYS A 22 9.75 -31.04 -33.97
CA LYS A 22 11.19 -30.98 -33.67
C LYS A 22 11.70 -29.61 -33.22
N MET A 23 10.87 -28.57 -33.28
CA MET A 23 11.17 -27.24 -32.71
C MET A 23 10.66 -27.06 -31.28
N ALA A 24 9.97 -28.04 -30.70
CA ALA A 24 9.44 -27.98 -29.34
C ALA A 24 10.39 -28.56 -28.26
N GLN A 25 11.59 -29.01 -28.63
CA GLN A 25 12.54 -29.63 -27.70
C GLN A 25 13.97 -29.10 -27.92
N THR A 26 14.19 -27.81 -27.74
CA THR A 26 15.48 -27.31 -27.22
C THR A 26 15.38 -25.85 -26.84
N VAL A 27 16.05 -25.49 -25.75
CA VAL A 27 16.26 -24.15 -25.19
C VAL A 27 15.15 -23.64 -24.28
N SER A 28 15.35 -23.85 -22.97
CA SER A 28 15.52 -22.75 -22.01
C SER A 28 15.37 -23.29 -20.58
N THR A 29 16.45 -23.85 -20.05
CA THR A 29 16.74 -23.74 -18.63
C THR A 29 16.95 -22.27 -18.33
N ASP A 30 15.92 -21.57 -17.88
CA ASP A 30 16.07 -20.32 -17.15
C ASP A 30 14.97 -20.25 -16.11
N ALA A 31 15.40 -19.92 -14.89
CA ALA A 31 14.58 -19.72 -13.73
C ALA A 31 13.55 -18.62 -14.00
N HIS A 32 12.36 -19.02 -14.44
CA HIS A 32 11.18 -18.18 -14.28
C HIS A 32 10.80 -18.24 -12.81
N ALA A 33 11.30 -17.26 -12.04
CA ALA A 33 10.58 -16.78 -10.88
C ALA A 33 9.12 -16.62 -11.30
N GLU A 34 8.22 -17.31 -10.62
CA GLU A 34 6.78 -17.10 -10.73
C GLU A 34 6.53 -15.60 -10.52
N LEU A 35 6.30 -14.88 -11.61
CA LEU A 35 5.66 -13.57 -11.57
C LEU A 35 4.23 -13.86 -11.12
N SER A 36 4.01 -13.87 -9.82
CA SER A 36 2.68 -13.91 -9.22
C SER A 36 1.83 -12.82 -9.88
N ALA A 37 0.70 -13.24 -10.44
CA ALA A 37 -0.28 -12.31 -11.00
C ALA A 37 -0.62 -11.25 -9.94
N PRO A 38 -0.91 -9.99 -10.32
CA PRO A 38 -1.28 -8.96 -9.35
C PRO A 38 -2.48 -9.43 -8.53
N VAL A 39 -2.28 -9.51 -7.21
CA VAL A 39 -3.29 -10.01 -6.29
C VAL A 39 -4.29 -8.89 -6.09
N ARG A 40 -5.49 -9.10 -6.62
CA ARG A 40 -6.53 -8.07 -6.76
C ARG A 40 -7.27 -7.74 -5.47
N MET A 41 -6.91 -8.34 -4.33
CA MET A 41 -7.64 -8.13 -3.08
C MET A 41 -6.70 -8.13 -1.89
N ILE A 42 -6.62 -7.01 -1.19
CA ILE A 42 -6.02 -6.92 0.15
C ILE A 42 -6.89 -7.75 1.09
N ARG A 43 -6.35 -8.85 1.64
CA ARG A 43 -7.10 -9.67 2.62
C ARG A 43 -6.75 -9.30 4.05
N LYS A 44 -5.48 -9.04 4.28
CA LYS A 44 -4.93 -8.56 5.55
C LYS A 44 -3.64 -7.79 5.27
N ILE A 45 -3.32 -6.88 6.18
CA ILE A 45 -2.10 -6.07 6.11
C ILE A 45 -1.37 -6.24 7.43
N GLU A 46 -0.18 -6.82 7.38
CA GLU A 46 0.73 -6.81 8.52
C GLU A 46 1.57 -5.54 8.45
N LEU A 47 1.50 -4.71 9.48
CA LEU A 47 2.36 -3.55 9.63
C LEU A 47 3.68 -4.04 10.22
N LEU A 48 4.80 -3.51 9.72
CA LEU A 48 6.13 -4.00 10.09
C LEU A 48 6.92 -2.92 10.82
N GLU A 49 7.13 -1.78 10.16
CA GLU A 49 7.98 -0.71 10.69
C GLU A 49 7.50 0.66 10.20
N LEU A 50 7.53 1.66 11.08
CA LEU A 50 7.58 3.07 10.69
C LEU A 50 8.98 3.61 10.96
N ARG A 51 9.58 4.24 9.96
CA ARG A 51 10.94 4.77 10.03
C ARG A 51 10.97 6.22 9.57
N SER A 52 11.65 7.08 10.32
CA SER A 52 12.03 8.39 9.84
C SER A 52 13.24 8.28 8.91
N VAL A 53 13.08 8.82 7.70
CA VAL A 53 14.12 8.87 6.65
C VAL A 53 14.77 10.25 6.62
N ASN A 54 14.01 11.30 6.94
CA ASN A 54 14.51 12.66 7.02
C ASN A 54 13.76 13.44 8.12
N LEU A 55 14.47 13.75 9.20
CA LEU A 55 14.09 14.76 10.20
C LEU A 55 14.86 16.01 9.79
N SER A 56 14.22 16.98 9.12
CA SER A 56 14.98 18.12 8.58
C SER A 56 15.39 19.15 9.62
N GLU A 57 14.92 19.05 10.86
CA GLU A 57 15.61 19.70 11.97
C GLU A 57 16.88 18.90 12.30
N ASP A 58 17.94 19.24 11.57
CA ASP A 58 19.35 18.93 11.85
C ASP A 58 19.61 17.62 12.61
N MET A 59 20.20 16.65 11.91
CA MET A 59 20.98 15.52 12.45
C MET A 59 22.17 15.96 13.35
N SER A 60 22.15 17.17 13.91
CA SER A 60 23.02 17.65 14.95
C SER A 60 22.55 17.15 16.31
N VAL A 61 23.51 16.89 17.20
CA VAL A 61 23.30 16.44 18.59
C VAL A 61 22.54 17.48 19.46
N PHE A 62 22.15 18.62 18.87
CA PHE A 62 21.55 19.76 19.56
C PHE A 62 20.14 20.11 19.08
N SER A 63 19.54 19.35 18.15
CA SER A 63 18.10 19.48 17.92
C SER A 63 17.36 19.10 19.21
N THR A 64 16.45 19.97 19.65
CA THR A 64 15.67 19.80 20.89
C THR A 64 14.21 19.44 20.62
N HIS A 65 13.81 19.26 19.35
CA HIS A 65 12.46 18.81 19.02
C HIS A 65 12.46 17.30 18.81
N ASP A 66 11.68 16.67 19.68
CA ASP A 66 11.26 15.30 19.60
C ASP A 66 10.01 15.28 18.70
N ASP A 67 10.09 14.66 17.52
CA ASP A 67 8.94 14.55 16.62
C ASP A 67 7.97 13.51 17.21
N GLU A 68 6.91 13.96 17.87
CA GLU A 68 5.87 13.09 18.42
C GLU A 68 4.86 12.74 17.34
N ILE A 69 5.00 11.55 16.76
CA ILE A 69 4.18 11.11 15.63
C ILE A 69 3.08 10.15 16.08
N ILE A 70 1.90 10.31 15.45
CA ILE A 70 0.85 9.30 15.45
C ILE A 70 0.68 8.71 14.05
N LEU A 71 0.47 7.40 14.01
CA LEU A 71 0.07 6.67 12.81
C LEU A 71 -1.29 6.03 13.04
N ILE A 72 -2.26 6.38 12.20
CA ILE A 72 -3.56 5.71 12.19
C ILE A 72 -3.69 4.88 10.93
N ALA A 73 -3.85 3.57 11.11
CA ALA A 73 -3.96 2.61 10.03
C ALA A 73 -5.38 2.05 9.97
N TYR A 74 -6.00 2.12 8.80
CA TYR A 74 -7.37 1.67 8.55
C TYR A 74 -7.38 0.55 7.52
N LEU A 75 -8.17 -0.48 7.79
CA LEU A 75 -8.68 -1.38 6.77
C LEU A 75 -10.11 -0.97 6.44
N LEU A 76 -10.36 -0.72 5.17
CA LEU A 76 -11.61 -0.18 4.68
C LEU A 76 -12.19 -1.11 3.61
N GLN A 77 -13.50 -1.11 3.50
CA GLN A 77 -14.22 -1.74 2.40
C GLN A 77 -15.04 -0.69 1.67
N LYS A 78 -14.96 -0.70 0.33
CA LYS A 78 -15.86 0.11 -0.47
C LYS A 78 -17.28 -0.46 -0.39
N ASP A 79 -18.21 0.37 0.05
CA ASP A 79 -19.65 0.22 -0.16
C ASP A 79 -20.08 1.29 -1.19
N ALA A 80 -21.19 1.07 -1.90
CA ALA A 80 -21.59 1.81 -3.11
C ALA A 80 -21.22 3.31 -3.09
N ASP A 81 -21.60 4.02 -2.02
CA ASP A 81 -21.37 5.45 -1.82
C ASP A 81 -20.61 5.79 -0.52
N SER A 82 -19.95 4.81 0.13
CA SER A 82 -19.22 5.06 1.38
C SER A 82 -18.07 4.07 1.61
N LEU A 83 -17.15 4.40 2.50
CA LEU A 83 -16.20 3.41 3.03
C LEU A 83 -16.68 2.91 4.38
N LYS A 84 -16.70 1.60 4.54
CA LYS A 84 -16.89 0.94 5.83
C LYS A 84 -15.54 0.65 6.46
N ILE A 85 -15.34 1.07 7.70
CA ILE A 85 -14.16 0.68 8.48
C ILE A 85 -14.34 -0.77 8.91
N LEU A 86 -13.41 -1.63 8.50
CA LEU A 86 -13.35 -3.04 8.90
C LEU A 86 -12.45 -3.25 10.11
N ASP A 87 -11.35 -2.52 10.17
CA ASP A 87 -10.39 -2.54 11.27
C ASP A 87 -9.67 -1.18 11.33
N VAL A 88 -9.23 -0.78 12.52
CA VAL A 88 -8.49 0.45 12.75
C VAL A 88 -7.52 0.27 13.92
N HIS A 89 -6.29 0.73 13.73
CA HIS A 89 -5.30 0.80 14.78
C HIS A 89 -4.69 2.20 14.88
N LEU A 90 -4.44 2.64 16.11
CA LEU A 90 -3.74 3.88 16.43
C LEU A 90 -2.43 3.50 17.08
N PHE A 91 -1.32 3.78 16.39
CA PHE A 91 0.00 3.83 17.01
C PHE A 91 0.23 5.25 17.49
N LYS A 92 0.68 5.37 18.73
CA LYS A 92 0.91 6.63 19.40
C LYS A 92 2.25 6.63 20.11
N ASP A 93 2.63 7.80 20.62
CA ASP A 93 3.88 8.00 21.36
C ASP A 93 5.11 7.58 20.51
N LEU A 94 5.04 7.79 19.19
CA LEU A 94 6.15 7.47 18.27
C LEU A 94 7.07 8.68 18.20
N THR A 95 7.93 8.82 19.20
CA THR A 95 8.89 9.91 19.31
C THR A 95 10.14 9.64 18.46
N PHE A 96 10.34 10.40 17.38
CA PHE A 96 11.52 10.27 16.54
C PHE A 96 12.58 11.29 16.93
N ASP A 97 13.79 10.81 17.16
CA ASP A 97 14.96 11.63 17.43
C ASP A 97 16.22 11.05 16.72
N SER A 98 17.36 11.72 16.90
CA SER A 98 18.64 11.29 16.29
C SER A 98 19.11 9.88 16.73
N SER A 99 18.63 9.38 17.87
CA SER A 99 18.92 8.07 18.44
C SER A 99 17.84 7.02 18.16
N LYS A 100 16.59 7.45 17.95
CA LYS A 100 15.41 6.60 17.74
C LYS A 100 14.72 6.98 16.43
N THR A 101 15.18 6.36 15.34
CA THR A 101 14.69 6.65 13.98
C THR A 101 13.68 5.63 13.45
N SER A 102 13.37 4.55 14.19
CA SER A 102 12.38 3.56 13.78
C SER A 102 11.63 2.88 14.91
N TYR A 103 10.41 2.43 14.59
CA TYR A 103 9.49 1.73 15.46
C TYR A 103 8.94 0.49 14.78
N GLU A 104 9.02 -0.66 15.44
CA GLU A 104 8.28 -1.85 15.03
C GLU A 104 6.79 -1.66 15.27
N LEU A 105 5.96 -2.11 14.33
CA LEU A 105 4.51 -1.95 14.36
C LEU A 105 3.79 -3.30 14.41
N PRO A 106 3.85 -4.07 15.51
CA PRO A 106 3.38 -5.46 15.54
C PRO A 106 1.84 -5.56 15.57
N TYR A 107 1.20 -5.17 14.46
CA TYR A 107 -0.25 -5.21 14.28
C TYR A 107 -0.59 -5.73 12.88
N THR A 108 -1.61 -6.58 12.82
CA THR A 108 -2.19 -7.01 11.55
C THR A 108 -3.59 -6.45 11.44
N LEU A 109 -3.79 -5.56 10.47
CA LEU A 109 -5.12 -5.14 10.05
C LEU A 109 -5.81 -6.31 9.37
N ALA A 110 -6.87 -6.82 9.99
CA ALA A 110 -7.59 -7.96 9.51
C ALA A 110 -9.10 -7.79 9.65
N PRO A 111 -9.86 -8.26 8.66
CA PRO A 111 -11.31 -8.23 8.67
C PRO A 111 -11.89 -9.31 9.61
N ASP A 112 -12.95 -8.98 10.33
CA ASP A 112 -13.66 -9.95 11.19
C ASP A 112 -14.39 -11.07 10.40
N THR A 113 -14.61 -10.89 9.10
CA THR A 113 -15.41 -11.83 8.29
C THR A 113 -14.74 -12.18 6.96
N ALA A 114 -14.95 -13.43 6.51
CA ALA A 114 -14.25 -14.03 5.37
C ALA A 114 -14.74 -13.57 3.98
N ARG A 115 -15.72 -12.67 3.88
CA ARG A 115 -16.26 -12.20 2.59
C ARG A 115 -15.89 -10.76 2.35
N LEU A 116 -14.84 -10.57 1.54
CA LEU A 116 -14.34 -9.25 1.21
C LEU A 116 -14.06 -9.19 -0.27
N ALA A 117 -14.82 -8.33 -0.93
CA ALA A 117 -14.45 -7.72 -2.19
C ALA A 117 -14.08 -6.26 -1.88
N ASP A 118 -13.15 -5.71 -2.66
CA ASP A 118 -12.85 -4.27 -2.72
C ASP A 118 -12.36 -3.66 -1.40
N CYS A 119 -11.44 -4.36 -0.73
CA CYS A 119 -10.71 -3.79 0.42
C CYS A 119 -9.66 -2.79 -0.04
N MET A 120 -9.51 -1.74 0.77
CA MET A 120 -8.47 -0.72 0.65
C MET A 120 -7.86 -0.46 2.02
N ALA A 121 -6.67 0.12 2.04
CA ALA A 121 -6.05 0.62 3.27
C ALA A 121 -5.97 2.13 3.25
N ALA A 122 -5.93 2.74 4.43
CA ALA A 122 -5.52 4.12 4.56
C ALA A 122 -4.58 4.27 5.74
N PHE A 123 -3.51 5.05 5.55
CA PHE A 123 -2.52 5.33 6.57
C PHE A 123 -2.42 6.83 6.73
N MET A 124 -2.73 7.32 7.93
CA MET A 124 -2.68 8.74 8.27
C MET A 124 -1.51 8.99 9.21
N LEU A 125 -0.68 9.96 8.87
CA LEU A 125 0.40 10.45 9.72
C LEU A 125 0.07 11.87 10.20
N ALA A 126 0.25 12.12 11.49
CA ALA A 126 0.14 13.44 12.08
C ALA A 126 1.14 13.59 13.22
N GLU A 127 1.54 14.83 13.47
CA GLU A 127 2.30 15.24 14.64
C GLU A 127 1.33 15.48 15.80
N LEU A 128 1.75 15.21 17.03
CA LEU A 128 1.05 15.66 18.22
C LEU A 128 1.74 16.91 18.73
N ASP A 129 1.06 18.05 18.63
CA ASP A 129 1.43 19.20 19.45
C ASP A 129 0.86 19.03 20.88
N ASN A 130 1.44 19.75 21.83
CA ASN A 130 1.08 19.68 23.25
C ASN A 130 -0.37 20.09 23.57
N GLU A 131 -1.19 20.50 22.60
CA GLU A 131 -2.54 21.04 22.82
C GLU A 131 -3.67 20.16 22.22
N GLY A 132 -3.37 19.21 21.35
CA GLY A 132 -4.33 18.28 20.75
C GLY A 132 -4.53 16.96 21.52
N THR A 133 -5.75 16.64 21.98
CA THR A 133 -6.03 15.30 22.54
C THR A 133 -6.12 14.24 21.44
N GLU A 134 -5.17 13.30 21.39
CA GLU A 134 -5.05 12.13 20.50
C GLU A 134 -6.39 11.49 20.04
N TYR A 135 -7.31 11.26 20.99
CA TYR A 135 -8.61 10.63 20.72
C TYR A 135 -9.53 11.48 19.83
N SER A 136 -9.38 12.81 19.88
CA SER A 136 -10.09 13.74 19.02
C SER A 136 -9.70 13.55 17.55
N ILE A 137 -8.40 13.32 17.27
CA ILE A 137 -7.88 13.16 15.91
C ILE A 137 -8.42 11.87 15.30
N ARG A 138 -8.27 10.73 15.99
CA ARG A 138 -8.77 9.43 15.50
C ARG A 138 -10.26 9.46 15.22
N ASP A 139 -11.06 9.95 16.18
CA ASP A 139 -12.52 9.92 16.06
C ASP A 139 -13.02 10.93 15.01
N THR A 140 -12.36 12.08 14.88
CA THR A 140 -12.66 13.06 13.82
C THR A 140 -12.36 12.49 12.45
N PHE A 141 -11.19 11.88 12.28
CA PHE A 141 -10.80 11.30 11.01
C PHE A 141 -11.66 10.08 10.65
N SER A 142 -11.92 9.18 11.60
CA SER A 142 -12.80 8.00 11.40
C SER A 142 -14.19 8.39 10.89
N ARG A 143 -14.74 9.53 11.34
CA ARG A 143 -16.05 10.03 10.86
C ARG A 143 -16.00 10.60 9.45
N ARG A 144 -14.84 11.04 8.97
CA ARG A 144 -14.67 11.71 7.68
C ARG A 144 -14.12 10.77 6.60
N ILE A 145 -13.25 9.84 6.96
CA ILE A 145 -12.60 8.90 6.03
C ILE A 145 -13.62 8.08 5.24
N THR A 146 -14.77 7.79 5.84
CA THR A 146 -15.89 7.08 5.23
C THR A 146 -16.47 7.78 4.00
N ARG A 147 -16.14 9.06 3.78
CA ARG A 147 -16.58 9.87 2.64
C ARG A 147 -15.59 9.91 1.47
N TYR A 148 -14.36 9.37 1.63
CA TYR A 148 -13.33 9.38 0.58
C TYR A 148 -13.40 8.13 -0.31
N VAL A 149 -14.58 7.88 -0.87
CA VAL A 149 -14.97 6.61 -1.55
C VAL A 149 -14.09 6.24 -2.75
N ASP A 150 -13.51 7.23 -3.41
CA ASP A 150 -12.62 7.00 -4.56
C ASP A 150 -11.18 6.61 -4.16
N GLY A 151 -10.92 6.51 -2.85
CA GLY A 151 -9.59 6.23 -2.30
C GLY A 151 -8.57 7.33 -2.65
N ARG A 152 -9.05 8.54 -2.96
CA ARG A 152 -8.20 9.68 -3.21
C ARG A 152 -8.12 10.51 -1.94
N PRO A 153 -6.91 10.84 -1.46
CA PRO A 153 -6.80 11.69 -0.31
C PRO A 153 -7.45 13.05 -0.63
N PRO A 154 -8.28 13.60 0.27
CA PRO A 154 -8.59 15.04 0.24
C PRO A 154 -7.29 15.85 0.15
N SER A 155 -7.35 17.06 -0.40
CA SER A 155 -6.20 17.98 -0.33
C SER A 155 -5.75 18.14 1.12
N ARG A 156 -4.45 18.25 1.38
CA ARG A 156 -3.88 18.50 2.72
C ARG A 156 -4.65 19.55 3.52
N LEU A 157 -4.90 20.73 2.93
CA LEU A 157 -5.72 21.80 3.51
C LEU A 157 -7.12 21.37 3.98
N ALA A 158 -7.76 20.45 3.26
CA ALA A 158 -9.08 19.94 3.60
C ALA A 158 -9.02 18.95 4.77
N VAL A 159 -7.88 18.33 5.03
CA VAL A 159 -7.59 17.50 6.20
C VAL A 159 -7.15 18.34 7.38
N ASP A 160 -6.25 19.31 7.19
CA ASP A 160 -5.80 20.25 8.23
C ASP A 160 -7.00 21.00 8.84
N SER A 161 -7.94 21.45 7.99
CA SER A 161 -9.17 22.11 8.44
C SER A 161 -10.08 21.25 9.32
N LEU A 162 -9.83 19.93 9.40
CA LEU A 162 -10.56 19.01 10.27
C LEU A 162 -10.04 19.04 11.69
N PHE A 163 -8.74 19.25 11.84
CA PHE A 163 -8.03 19.19 13.11
C PHE A 163 -7.87 20.59 13.71
N GLY A 164 -7.96 21.63 12.88
CA GLY A 164 -7.87 23.03 13.33
C GLY A 164 -6.44 23.44 13.71
N THR A 165 -5.47 22.58 13.40
CA THR A 165 -4.04 22.69 13.67
C THR A 165 -3.26 22.27 12.41
N ASP A 166 -1.99 22.68 12.30
CA ASP A 166 -1.09 22.35 11.18
C ASP A 166 -0.42 20.96 11.35
N ASP A 167 -0.99 20.12 12.22
CA ASP A 167 -0.41 18.86 12.72
C ASP A 167 -0.51 17.70 11.73
N PHE A 168 -1.39 17.80 10.73
CA PHE A 168 -1.52 16.73 9.76
C PHE A 168 -0.34 16.74 8.79
N LEU A 169 0.35 15.60 8.73
CA LEU A 169 1.49 15.40 7.85
C LEU A 169 1.01 14.95 6.48
N ASP A 170 0.40 13.76 6.45
CA ASP A 170 0.06 13.10 5.19
C ASP A 170 -0.95 11.95 5.35
N LEU A 171 -1.58 11.57 4.25
CA LEU A 171 -2.58 10.51 4.17
C LEU A 171 -2.39 9.73 2.87
N GLU A 172 -2.12 8.44 3.02
CA GLU A 172 -1.89 7.54 1.90
C GLU A 172 -2.96 6.45 1.84
N PHE A 173 -3.41 6.15 0.63
CA PHE A 173 -4.41 5.11 0.38
C PHE A 173 -3.81 3.97 -0.44
N LEU A 174 -4.02 2.74 0.02
CA LEU A 174 -3.86 1.55 -0.81
C LEU A 174 -5.20 1.23 -1.47
N ARG A 175 -5.42 1.79 -2.65
CA ARG A 175 -6.68 1.75 -3.41
C ARG A 175 -6.98 0.36 -3.99
N TYR A 176 -8.24 -0.07 -3.84
CA TYR A 176 -8.72 -1.37 -4.31
C TYR A 176 -8.56 -1.61 -5.83
N ASP A 177 -8.41 -0.55 -6.64
CA ASP A 177 -8.28 -0.62 -8.10
C ASP A 177 -6.83 -0.67 -8.60
N GLU A 178 -5.86 -0.68 -7.69
CA GLU A 178 -4.43 -0.75 -8.01
C GLU A 178 -3.89 -2.19 -7.90
N PRO A 179 -2.97 -2.60 -8.80
CA PRO A 179 -2.39 -3.92 -8.75
C PRO A 179 -1.35 -4.02 -7.63
N TYR A 180 -1.67 -4.77 -6.57
CA TYR A 180 -0.70 -5.06 -5.50
C TYR A 180 0.00 -6.40 -5.69
N ARG A 181 1.22 -6.49 -5.17
CA ARG A 181 1.98 -7.75 -5.04
C ARG A 181 1.86 -8.24 -3.60
N GLU A 182 1.62 -9.54 -3.43
CA GLU A 182 1.80 -10.15 -2.11
C GLU A 182 3.25 -9.98 -1.64
N GLY A 183 3.44 -9.90 -0.33
CA GLY A 183 4.75 -9.67 0.28
C GLY A 183 4.97 -8.25 0.76
N GLU A 184 6.22 -7.94 1.08
CA GLU A 184 6.62 -6.66 1.67
C GLU A 184 6.56 -5.53 0.66
N GLN A 185 6.01 -4.41 1.11
CA GLN A 185 5.82 -3.18 0.36
C GLN A 185 6.05 -1.98 1.28
N GLU A 186 6.15 -0.80 0.68
CA GLU A 186 6.43 0.45 1.37
C GLU A 186 5.48 1.55 0.89
N VAL A 187 5.04 2.39 1.84
CA VAL A 187 4.41 3.69 1.59
C VAL A 187 5.35 4.76 2.14
N LEU A 188 5.45 5.87 1.41
CA LEU A 188 6.32 6.98 1.75
C LEU A 188 5.49 8.24 2.00
N PHE A 189 5.51 8.73 3.23
CA PHE A 189 4.97 10.04 3.60
C PHE A 189 6.07 11.07 3.46
N LYS A 190 5.83 12.12 2.68
CA LYS A 190 6.84 13.16 2.48
C LYS A 190 6.22 14.50 2.18
N GLY A 191 6.83 15.56 2.68
CA GLY A 191 6.34 16.89 2.41
C GLY A 191 7.17 17.96 3.07
N MET A 192 6.53 19.13 3.17
CA MET A 192 6.99 20.26 3.93
C MET A 192 5.95 20.56 4.99
N GLN A 193 6.36 20.81 6.23
CA GLN A 193 5.54 21.43 7.25
C GLN A 193 6.23 22.72 7.65
N LEU A 194 5.54 23.85 7.50
CA LEU A 194 6.13 25.18 7.59
C LEU A 194 7.38 25.32 6.69
N PHE A 195 8.58 25.18 7.25
CA PHE A 195 9.87 25.28 6.55
C PHE A 195 10.68 23.98 6.57
N ASP A 196 10.18 22.95 7.26
CA ASP A 196 10.89 21.71 7.51
C ASP A 196 10.39 20.61 6.58
N ARG A 197 11.34 19.88 5.98
CA ARG A 197 11.08 18.65 5.24
C ARG A 197 10.89 17.51 6.21
N PHE A 198 9.86 16.72 5.96
CA PHE A 198 9.71 15.44 6.62
C PHE A 198 9.69 14.32 5.59
N GLU A 199 10.22 13.16 5.98
CA GLU A 199 10.10 11.93 5.22
C GLU A 199 10.01 10.73 6.17
N TYR A 200 8.88 10.02 6.13
CA TYR A 200 8.66 8.79 6.88
C TYR A 200 8.30 7.65 5.94
N ARG A 201 8.78 6.46 6.25
CA ARG A 201 8.53 5.24 5.49
C ARG A 201 7.79 4.23 6.36
N LEU A 202 6.64 3.79 5.87
CA LEU A 202 5.88 2.69 6.45
C LEU A 202 6.12 1.43 5.62
N THR A 203 6.68 0.41 6.26
CA THR A 203 6.84 -0.93 5.70
C THR A 203 5.69 -1.81 6.16
N TYR A 204 5.06 -2.52 5.22
CA TYR A 204 3.95 -3.43 5.48
C TYR A 204 4.03 -4.66 4.59
N ARG A 205 3.25 -5.69 4.91
CA ARG A 205 3.16 -6.92 4.12
C ARG A 205 1.72 -7.25 3.78
N LEU A 206 1.48 -7.49 2.50
CA LEU A 206 0.16 -7.87 1.98
C LEU A 206 0.04 -9.38 1.80
N TYR A 207 -1.18 -9.87 2.01
CA TYR A 207 -1.63 -11.25 1.84
C TYR A 207 -3.04 -11.32 1.25
#